data_AF-A0A929PGF8-F1
#
_entry.id   AF-A0A929PGF8-F1
#
_cell.length_a   1.000
_cell.length_b   1.000
_cell.length_c   1.000
_cell.angle_alpha   90.00
_cell.angle_beta   90.00
_cell.angle_gamma   90.00
#
_symmetry.space_group_name_H-M   'P 1'
#
loop_
_entity.id
_entity.type
_entity.pdbx_description
1 polymer ?
#
loop_
_entity_poly.entity_id
_entity_poly.type
_entity_poly.pdbx_seq_one_letter_code
_entity_poly.pdbx_strand_id
1 'polypeptide(L)'
;MKESRDQEVAPYVVAYFDIPYGMPLIYLIVRNAGKRVAKDVKLEFQPPLKNSNGEVINDMPLIKDGIRSIPPEYEIKTFFDSALSYFKKNELPLTYTVKVSYSGGLRPATRNTEQIMDLSAFKSVYINVKGMHELVKEVEKLVKHNNEVRQKLEKVADSLANGVWLKNPEFLITGLPLEPELWKSGVLAKLIEFKMLWTSVYGRERKKLVNPFLANLKNKSAIIGSQVLIIASSAPSNVPSELTDHLVEIAVKLSELGRARFYMDGDKSVNAFDELGDRIISLIDETIEQIEVQSAASDNSG
;
A
#
# COMPACT_ATOMS: atom_id res chain seq x y z
N MET A 1 -23.01 -40.73 -55.62
CA MET A 1 -21.58 -40.42 -55.84
C MET A 1 -21.30 -38.95 -56.19
N LYS A 2 -22.06 -38.29 -57.08
CA LYS A 2 -21.85 -36.86 -57.42
C LYS A 2 -22.16 -35.86 -56.28
N GLU A 3 -23.13 -36.15 -55.41
CA GLU A 3 -23.46 -35.29 -54.26
C GLU A 3 -22.41 -35.37 -53.14
N SER A 4 -21.90 -36.57 -52.85
CA SER A 4 -20.81 -36.76 -51.87
C SER A 4 -19.55 -35.98 -52.28
N ARG A 5 -19.21 -35.99 -53.57
CA ARG A 5 -18.08 -35.21 -54.11
C ARG A 5 -18.29 -33.70 -54.05
N ASP A 6 -19.52 -33.21 -54.22
CA ASP A 6 -19.80 -31.77 -54.11
C ASP A 6 -19.74 -31.30 -52.66
N GLN A 7 -20.22 -32.10 -51.70
CA GLN A 7 -20.09 -31.80 -50.27
C GLN A 7 -18.62 -31.81 -49.80
N GLU A 8 -17.78 -32.74 -50.28
CA GLU A 8 -16.36 -32.82 -49.91
C GLU A 8 -15.49 -31.65 -50.38
N VAL A 9 -15.92 -30.93 -51.42
CA VAL A 9 -15.18 -29.81 -52.02
C VAL A 9 -15.91 -28.48 -51.93
N ALA A 10 -17.09 -28.44 -51.29
CA ALA A 10 -17.88 -27.24 -51.14
C ALA A 10 -17.16 -26.19 -50.26
N PRO A 11 -17.46 -24.90 -50.46
CA PRO A 11 -17.19 -23.89 -49.43
C PRO A 11 -17.98 -24.22 -48.16
N TYR A 12 -17.45 -23.84 -47.01
CA TYR A 12 -18.12 -24.00 -45.73
C TYR A 12 -17.84 -22.76 -44.88
N VAL A 13 -18.81 -21.85 -44.82
CA VAL A 13 -18.67 -20.59 -44.08
C VAL A 13 -19.20 -20.75 -42.66
N VAL A 14 -18.36 -20.39 -41.70
CA VAL A 14 -18.69 -20.34 -40.28
C VAL A 14 -18.55 -18.92 -39.75
N ALA A 15 -19.41 -18.57 -38.79
CA ALA A 15 -19.34 -17.31 -38.08
C ALA A 15 -19.29 -17.58 -36.57
N TYR A 16 -18.38 -16.93 -35.87
CA TYR A 16 -18.21 -17.09 -34.43
C TYR A 16 -17.62 -15.83 -33.78
N PHE A 17 -17.77 -15.74 -32.46
CA PHE A 17 -17.09 -14.72 -31.67
C PHE A 17 -15.77 -15.25 -31.12
N ASP A 18 -14.75 -14.40 -31.11
CA ASP A 18 -13.46 -14.67 -30.51
C ASP A 18 -13.07 -13.52 -29.58
N ILE A 19 -12.50 -13.87 -28.43
CA ILE A 19 -11.95 -12.91 -27.47
C ILE A 19 -10.50 -13.33 -27.18
N PRO A 20 -9.51 -12.72 -27.86
CA PRO A 20 -8.11 -13.08 -27.71
C PRO A 20 -7.64 -13.01 -26.26
N TYR A 21 -6.80 -13.95 -25.85
CA TYR A 21 -6.24 -13.97 -24.51
C TYR A 21 -5.49 -12.67 -24.19
N GLY A 22 -5.77 -12.08 -23.03
CA GLY A 22 -5.15 -10.83 -22.58
C GLY A 22 -5.70 -9.56 -23.23
N MET A 23 -6.65 -9.66 -24.17
CA MET A 23 -7.30 -8.50 -24.79
C MET A 23 -8.81 -8.57 -24.57
N PRO A 24 -9.41 -7.65 -23.79
CA PRO A 24 -10.85 -7.65 -23.53
C PRO A 24 -11.64 -7.07 -24.72
N LEU A 25 -11.40 -7.58 -25.92
CA LEU A 25 -12.04 -7.16 -27.17
C LEU A 25 -12.71 -8.37 -27.81
N ILE A 26 -14.02 -8.26 -28.04
CA ILE A 26 -14.82 -9.22 -28.77
C ILE A 26 -14.66 -8.93 -30.26
N TYR A 27 -14.34 -9.97 -31.02
CA TYR A 27 -14.30 -9.93 -32.48
C TYR A 27 -15.37 -10.83 -33.06
N LEU A 28 -16.05 -10.35 -34.09
CA LEU A 28 -16.87 -11.17 -34.98
C LEU A 28 -15.95 -11.70 -36.08
N ILE A 29 -15.93 -13.02 -36.22
CA ILE A 29 -15.13 -13.73 -37.20
C ILE A 29 -16.04 -14.42 -38.20
N VAL A 30 -15.73 -14.24 -39.49
CA VAL A 30 -16.35 -14.97 -40.58
C VAL A 30 -15.25 -15.69 -41.34
N ARG A 31 -15.29 -17.04 -41.33
CA ARG A 31 -14.24 -17.87 -41.91
C ARG A 31 -14.82 -18.87 -42.90
N ASN A 32 -14.11 -19.09 -44.00
CA ASN A 32 -14.40 -20.20 -44.91
C ASN A 32 -13.48 -21.39 -44.58
N ALA A 33 -14.02 -22.38 -43.87
CA ALA A 33 -13.34 -23.64 -43.55
C ALA A 33 -13.53 -24.72 -44.63
N GLY A 34 -14.10 -24.36 -45.79
CA GLY A 34 -14.25 -25.24 -46.95
C GLY A 34 -13.08 -25.14 -47.93
N LYS A 35 -13.07 -26.03 -48.93
CA LYS A 35 -11.95 -26.17 -49.88
C LYS A 35 -12.06 -25.29 -51.13
N ARG A 36 -13.14 -24.51 -51.27
CA ARG A 36 -13.39 -23.63 -52.42
C ARG A 36 -13.86 -22.25 -51.97
N VAL A 37 -13.75 -21.27 -52.87
CA VAL A 37 -14.20 -19.89 -52.64
C VAL A 37 -15.71 -19.88 -52.36
N ALA A 38 -16.09 -19.27 -51.24
CA ALA A 38 -17.48 -18.90 -50.95
C ALA A 38 -17.79 -17.56 -51.63
N LYS A 39 -18.92 -17.44 -52.31
CA LYS A 39 -19.37 -16.22 -52.98
C LYS A 39 -20.69 -15.73 -52.41
N ASP A 40 -20.88 -14.41 -52.45
CA ASP A 40 -22.11 -13.73 -52.04
C ASP A 40 -22.59 -14.17 -50.65
N VAL A 41 -21.66 -14.15 -49.69
CA VAL A 41 -21.92 -14.55 -48.30
C VAL A 41 -22.79 -13.49 -47.62
N LYS A 42 -23.91 -13.90 -47.06
CA LYS A 42 -24.79 -13.05 -46.24
C LYS A 42 -24.97 -13.65 -44.86
N LEU A 43 -25.11 -12.77 -43.87
CA LEU A 43 -25.21 -13.11 -42.45
C LEU A 43 -26.47 -12.44 -41.89
N GLU A 44 -27.35 -13.24 -41.31
CA GLU A 44 -28.54 -12.75 -40.61
C GLU A 44 -28.49 -13.22 -39.16
N PHE A 45 -28.54 -12.27 -38.22
CA PHE A 45 -28.40 -12.53 -36.79
C PHE A 45 -29.75 -12.38 -36.07
N GLN A 46 -30.06 -13.35 -35.22
CA GLN A 46 -31.26 -13.37 -34.38
C GLN A 46 -30.83 -13.68 -32.93
N PRO A 47 -31.01 -12.74 -31.97
CA PRO A 47 -31.49 -11.37 -32.14
C PRO A 47 -30.51 -10.48 -32.94
N PRO A 48 -30.92 -9.28 -33.40
CA PRO A 48 -30.00 -8.34 -34.04
C PRO A 48 -28.80 -8.02 -33.15
N LEU A 49 -27.62 -7.89 -33.76
CA LEU A 49 -26.40 -7.53 -33.06
C LEU A 49 -26.49 -6.13 -32.48
N LYS A 50 -26.19 -6.00 -31.20
CA LYS A 50 -26.14 -4.73 -30.48
C LYS A 50 -24.85 -4.64 -29.69
N ASN A 51 -24.18 -3.49 -29.73
CA ASN A 51 -23.03 -3.24 -28.86
C ASN A 51 -23.49 -2.75 -27.47
N SER A 52 -22.52 -2.62 -26.59
CA SER A 52 -22.64 -2.09 -25.24
C SER A 52 -22.98 -0.62 -25.20
N ASN A 53 -22.90 0.13 -26.31
CA ASN A 53 -23.42 1.49 -26.40
C ASN A 53 -24.91 1.54 -26.81
N GLY A 54 -25.50 0.39 -27.15
CA GLY A 54 -26.89 0.29 -27.60
C GLY A 54 -27.07 0.51 -29.11
N GLU A 55 -25.98 0.63 -29.86
CA GLU A 55 -26.00 0.78 -31.31
C GLU A 55 -26.24 -0.59 -31.97
N VAL A 56 -27.07 -0.58 -33.01
CA VAL A 56 -27.35 -1.78 -33.82
C VAL A 56 -26.21 -1.97 -34.81
N ILE A 57 -25.46 -3.06 -34.67
CA ILE A 57 -24.25 -3.32 -35.46
C ILE A 57 -24.60 -3.94 -36.82
N ASN A 58 -25.84 -4.39 -37.02
CA ASN A 58 -26.29 -4.96 -38.31
C ASN A 58 -26.10 -4.01 -39.50
N ASP A 59 -25.96 -2.70 -39.27
CA ASP A 59 -25.69 -1.71 -40.33
C ASP A 59 -24.24 -1.68 -40.83
N MET A 60 -23.32 -2.45 -40.22
CA MET A 60 -21.96 -2.56 -40.73
C MET A 60 -21.96 -3.07 -42.18
N PRO A 61 -21.18 -2.48 -43.11
CA PRO A 61 -21.15 -2.91 -44.51
C PRO A 61 -20.91 -4.41 -44.70
N LEU A 62 -20.07 -5.01 -43.84
CA LEU A 62 -19.79 -6.45 -43.85
C LEU A 62 -21.05 -7.31 -43.67
N ILE A 63 -22.00 -6.85 -42.85
CA ILE A 63 -23.23 -7.57 -42.50
C ILE A 63 -24.35 -7.17 -43.45
N LYS A 64 -24.52 -5.86 -43.68
CA LYS A 64 -25.59 -5.28 -44.49
C LYS A 64 -25.46 -5.57 -45.98
N ASP A 65 -24.28 -5.35 -46.54
CA ASP A 65 -24.01 -5.54 -47.96
C ASP A 65 -23.55 -6.97 -48.26
N GLY A 66 -23.12 -7.70 -47.23
CA GLY A 66 -22.56 -9.04 -47.31
C GLY A 66 -21.12 -9.04 -47.84
N ILE A 67 -20.56 -10.23 -47.95
CA ILE A 67 -19.17 -10.44 -48.37
C ILE A 67 -19.15 -11.08 -49.75
N ARG A 68 -18.63 -10.35 -50.75
CA ARG A 68 -18.60 -10.79 -52.14
C ARG A 68 -17.92 -12.14 -52.34
N SER A 69 -16.77 -12.34 -51.69
CA SER A 69 -16.05 -13.60 -51.78
C SER A 69 -15.12 -13.83 -50.60
N ILE A 70 -15.06 -15.07 -50.12
CA ILE A 70 -14.12 -15.53 -49.08
C ILE A 70 -13.34 -16.73 -49.63
N PRO A 71 -12.01 -16.61 -49.86
CA PRO A 71 -11.17 -17.74 -50.26
C PRO A 71 -11.16 -18.88 -49.22
N PRO A 72 -10.77 -20.10 -49.62
CA PRO A 72 -10.53 -21.20 -48.67
C PRO A 72 -9.56 -20.78 -47.56
N GLU A 73 -9.82 -21.19 -46.33
CA GLU A 73 -9.03 -20.89 -45.13
C GLU A 73 -8.89 -19.40 -44.76
N TYR A 74 -9.53 -18.51 -45.51
CA TYR A 74 -9.48 -17.09 -45.23
C TYR A 74 -10.47 -16.70 -44.12
N GLU A 75 -10.05 -15.74 -43.32
CA GLU A 75 -10.79 -15.21 -42.19
C GLU A 75 -10.95 -13.71 -42.32
N ILE A 76 -12.18 -13.22 -42.13
CA ILE A 76 -12.45 -11.80 -41.93
C ILE A 76 -12.74 -11.59 -40.45
N LYS A 77 -11.86 -10.85 -39.80
CA LYS A 77 -11.94 -10.50 -38.38
C LYS A 77 -12.34 -9.04 -38.24
N THR A 78 -13.43 -8.76 -37.54
CA THR A 78 -13.94 -7.41 -37.33
C THR A 78 -14.21 -7.16 -35.85
N PHE A 79 -13.83 -5.98 -35.38
CA PHE A 79 -14.09 -5.57 -34.00
C PHE A 79 -15.61 -5.47 -33.77
N PHE A 80 -16.08 -6.10 -32.69
CA PHE A 80 -17.48 -6.09 -32.30
C PHE A 80 -17.71 -5.17 -31.11
N ASP A 81 -17.04 -5.43 -29.98
CA ASP A 81 -17.20 -4.64 -28.75
C ASP A 81 -16.09 -4.90 -27.74
N SER A 82 -16.03 -4.14 -26.65
CA SER A 82 -15.23 -4.49 -25.47
C SER A 82 -15.95 -5.55 -24.64
N ALA A 83 -15.24 -6.63 -24.30
CA ALA A 83 -15.73 -7.70 -23.45
C ALA A 83 -16.16 -7.19 -22.06
N LEU A 84 -15.40 -6.24 -21.49
CA LEU A 84 -15.71 -5.65 -20.19
C LEU A 84 -17.03 -4.88 -20.21
N SER A 85 -17.25 -4.04 -21.22
CA SER A 85 -18.47 -3.26 -21.36
C SER A 85 -19.68 -4.12 -21.70
N TYR A 86 -19.50 -5.09 -22.61
CA TYR A 86 -20.54 -6.00 -23.05
C TYR A 86 -21.04 -6.89 -21.91
N PHE A 87 -20.14 -7.57 -21.20
CA PHE A 87 -20.54 -8.51 -20.13
C PHE A 87 -21.04 -7.82 -18.85
N LYS A 88 -20.75 -6.53 -18.66
CA LYS A 88 -21.29 -5.73 -17.55
C LYS A 88 -22.77 -5.39 -17.73
N LYS A 89 -23.29 -5.39 -18.97
CA LYS A 89 -24.71 -5.14 -19.24
C LYS A 89 -25.49 -6.45 -19.20
N ASN A 90 -26.44 -6.57 -18.28
CA ASN A 90 -27.26 -7.77 -18.12
C ASN A 90 -28.36 -7.92 -19.18
N GLU A 91 -28.65 -6.87 -19.94
CA GLU A 91 -29.74 -6.83 -20.92
C GLU A 91 -29.30 -7.24 -22.34
N LEU A 92 -28.00 -7.46 -22.57
CA LEU A 92 -27.48 -7.84 -23.88
C LEU A 92 -27.59 -9.36 -24.10
N PRO A 93 -28.00 -9.81 -25.30
CA PRO A 93 -28.05 -11.23 -25.62
C PRO A 93 -26.66 -11.87 -25.54
N LEU A 94 -26.55 -13.03 -24.91
CA LEU A 94 -25.29 -13.80 -24.92
C LEU A 94 -25.27 -14.85 -26.03
N THR A 95 -26.44 -15.25 -26.52
CA THR A 95 -26.60 -16.28 -27.54
C THR A 95 -27.23 -15.68 -28.78
N TYR A 96 -26.67 -16.01 -29.93
CA TYR A 96 -27.12 -15.55 -31.24
C TYR A 96 -27.26 -16.74 -32.18
N THR A 97 -28.40 -16.83 -32.86
CA THR A 97 -28.57 -17.69 -34.02
C THR A 97 -28.17 -16.90 -35.26
N VAL A 98 -27.18 -17.39 -36.00
CA VAL A 98 -26.76 -16.81 -37.26
C VAL A 98 -27.14 -17.71 -38.41
N LYS A 99 -27.87 -17.15 -39.38
CA LYS A 99 -28.12 -17.79 -40.67
C LYS A 99 -27.09 -17.28 -41.65
N VAL A 100 -26.35 -18.19 -42.25
CA VAL A 100 -25.28 -17.91 -43.19
C VAL A 100 -25.70 -18.46 -44.55
N SER A 101 -25.86 -17.59 -45.54
CA SER A 101 -26.19 -17.98 -46.92
C SER A 101 -25.03 -17.67 -47.85
N TYR A 102 -24.63 -18.61 -48.71
CA TYR A 102 -23.52 -18.43 -49.65
C TYR A 102 -23.62 -19.38 -50.85
N SER A 103 -22.92 -19.08 -51.93
CA SER A 103 -22.81 -19.93 -53.12
C SER A 103 -21.36 -20.33 -53.41
N GLY A 104 -21.17 -21.37 -54.22
CA GLY A 104 -19.84 -21.87 -54.61
C GLY A 104 -19.78 -23.40 -54.71
N GLY A 105 -18.62 -23.97 -54.99
CA GLY A 105 -18.48 -25.44 -55.17
C GLY A 105 -18.53 -25.86 -56.65
N LEU A 106 -19.00 -27.09 -56.92
CA LEU A 106 -19.21 -27.57 -58.29
C LEU A 106 -20.59 -27.18 -58.83
N ARG A 107 -21.52 -26.84 -57.93
CA ARG A 107 -22.88 -26.38 -58.25
C ARG A 107 -23.08 -24.91 -57.84
N PRO A 108 -23.81 -24.10 -58.63
CA PRO A 108 -24.12 -22.71 -58.29
C PRO A 108 -25.24 -22.57 -57.23
N ALA A 109 -25.65 -23.66 -56.57
CA ALA A 109 -26.74 -23.64 -55.61
C ALA A 109 -26.35 -22.85 -54.34
N THR A 110 -27.29 -22.02 -53.85
CA THR A 110 -27.17 -21.35 -52.55
C THR A 110 -27.25 -22.39 -51.44
N ARG A 111 -26.30 -22.33 -50.51
CA ARG A 111 -26.27 -23.11 -49.28
C ARG A 111 -26.63 -22.19 -48.13
N ASN A 112 -27.47 -22.70 -47.23
CA ASN A 112 -27.86 -22.03 -46.00
C ASN A 112 -27.43 -22.89 -44.83
N THR A 113 -26.73 -22.31 -43.87
CA THR A 113 -26.38 -22.95 -42.61
C THR A 113 -26.88 -22.11 -41.45
N GLU A 114 -27.36 -22.74 -40.40
CA GLU A 114 -27.72 -22.08 -39.16
C GLU A 114 -26.71 -22.50 -38.09
N GLN A 115 -26.18 -21.52 -37.36
CA GLN A 115 -25.16 -21.73 -36.34
C GLN A 115 -25.55 -20.97 -35.07
N ILE A 116 -25.20 -21.54 -33.92
CA ILE A 116 -25.40 -20.90 -32.63
C ILE A 116 -24.04 -20.36 -32.17
N MET A 117 -23.97 -19.06 -31.92
CA MET A 117 -22.82 -18.41 -31.31
C MET A 117 -23.19 -18.08 -29.86
N ASP A 118 -22.35 -18.52 -28.92
CA ASP A 118 -22.59 -18.29 -27.49
C ASP A 118 -21.41 -17.57 -26.84
N LEU A 119 -21.67 -16.37 -26.34
CA LEU A 119 -20.72 -15.53 -25.59
C LEU A 119 -20.73 -15.86 -24.09
N SER A 120 -21.68 -16.67 -23.60
CA SER A 120 -21.81 -17.00 -22.19
C SER A 120 -20.58 -17.71 -21.62
N ALA A 121 -19.90 -18.52 -22.45
CA ALA A 121 -18.65 -19.21 -22.11
C ALA A 121 -17.52 -18.24 -21.71
N PHE A 122 -17.50 -17.03 -22.28
CA PHE A 122 -16.47 -16.04 -21.98
C PHE A 122 -16.82 -15.13 -20.79
N LYS A 123 -18.10 -15.04 -20.41
CA LYS A 123 -18.57 -14.14 -19.36
C LYS A 123 -17.88 -14.40 -18.02
N SER A 124 -17.78 -15.66 -17.60
CA SER A 124 -17.17 -16.03 -16.31
C SER A 124 -15.67 -15.73 -16.22
N VAL A 125 -14.96 -15.79 -17.35
CA VAL A 125 -13.52 -15.53 -17.42
C VAL A 125 -13.22 -14.03 -17.26
N TYR A 126 -14.08 -13.15 -17.81
CA TYR A 126 -13.85 -11.71 -17.85
C TYR A 126 -14.43 -10.92 -16.68
N ILE A 127 -15.44 -11.44 -15.95
CA ILE A 127 -16.00 -10.77 -14.76
C ILE A 127 -14.96 -10.56 -13.65
N ASN A 128 -13.89 -11.37 -13.61
CA ASN A 128 -12.86 -11.30 -12.56
C ASN A 128 -11.58 -10.54 -12.98
N VAL A 129 -11.49 -10.04 -14.22
CA VAL A 129 -10.29 -9.35 -14.69
C VAL A 129 -10.39 -7.88 -14.32
N LYS A 130 -9.69 -7.49 -13.25
CA LYS A 130 -9.55 -6.08 -12.86
C LYS A 130 -8.82 -5.33 -13.97
N GLY A 131 -9.51 -4.38 -14.59
CA GLY A 131 -9.00 -3.65 -15.76
C GLY A 131 -8.00 -2.54 -15.40
N MET A 132 -7.34 -1.99 -16.42
CA MET A 132 -6.40 -0.88 -16.28
C MET A 132 -6.99 0.34 -15.54
N HIS A 133 -8.29 0.61 -15.71
CA HIS A 133 -8.97 1.69 -14.99
C HIS A 133 -9.04 1.45 -13.48
N GLU A 134 -9.24 0.20 -13.05
CA GLU A 134 -9.23 -0.16 -11.63
C GLU A 134 -7.81 -0.12 -11.08
N LEU A 135 -6.82 -0.53 -11.87
CA LEU A 135 -5.41 -0.35 -11.52
C LEU A 135 -5.08 1.13 -11.33
N VAL A 136 -5.46 2.00 -12.26
CA VAL A 136 -5.28 3.46 -12.14
C VAL A 136 -5.95 4.00 -10.88
N LYS A 137 -7.19 3.58 -10.59
CA LYS A 137 -7.91 4.00 -9.39
C LYS A 137 -7.24 3.53 -8.09
N GLU A 138 -6.74 2.31 -8.05
CA GLU A 138 -6.00 1.80 -6.88
C GLU A 138 -4.63 2.50 -6.74
N VAL A 139 -3.96 2.81 -7.86
CA VAL A 139 -2.73 3.62 -7.86
C VAL A 139 -2.99 5.04 -7.36
N GLU A 140 -4.07 5.69 -7.79
CA GLU A 140 -4.47 7.01 -7.30
C GLU A 140 -4.76 7.00 -5.79
N LYS A 141 -5.43 5.96 -5.29
CA LYS A 141 -5.64 5.76 -3.84
C LYS A 141 -4.32 5.58 -3.09
N LEU A 142 -3.39 4.81 -3.66
CA LEU A 142 -2.05 4.63 -3.10
C LEU A 142 -1.29 5.95 -3.05
N VAL A 143 -1.30 6.74 -4.13
CA VAL A 143 -0.67 8.07 -4.18
C VAL A 143 -1.27 8.99 -3.12
N LYS A 144 -2.60 9.00 -2.98
CA LYS A 144 -3.28 9.80 -1.95
C LYS A 144 -2.87 9.36 -0.53
N HIS A 145 -2.91 8.06 -0.24
CA HIS A 145 -2.44 7.54 1.06
C HIS A 145 -0.98 7.90 1.31
N ASN A 146 -0.11 7.77 0.30
CA ASN A 146 1.32 8.05 0.46
C ASN A 146 1.57 9.55 0.70
N ASN A 147 0.79 10.44 0.09
CA ASN A 147 0.82 11.87 0.38
C ASN A 147 0.34 12.18 1.80
N GLU A 148 -0.73 11.52 2.26
CA GLU A 148 -1.20 11.66 3.65
C GLU A 148 -0.16 11.15 4.65
N VAL A 149 0.49 10.01 4.36
CA VAL A 149 1.61 9.49 5.15
C VAL A 149 2.78 10.47 5.15
N ARG A 150 3.15 11.02 3.98
CA ARG A 150 4.21 12.03 3.88
C ARG A 150 3.90 13.26 4.72
N GLN A 151 2.68 13.79 4.67
CA GLN A 151 2.26 14.92 5.50
C GLN A 151 2.28 14.59 7.00
N LYS A 152 1.88 13.37 7.39
CA LYS A 152 1.98 12.92 8.78
C LYS A 152 3.45 12.78 9.20
N LEU A 153 4.32 12.25 8.35
CA LEU A 153 5.75 12.15 8.60
C LEU A 153 6.43 13.52 8.64
N GLU A 154 6.05 14.47 7.78
CA GLU A 154 6.48 15.88 7.85
C GLU A 154 6.04 16.49 9.18
N LYS A 155 4.78 16.30 9.59
CA LYS A 155 4.31 16.76 10.91
C LYS A 155 5.04 16.09 12.07
N VAL A 156 5.39 14.81 11.97
CA VAL A 156 6.19 14.11 12.99
C VAL A 156 7.62 14.63 12.98
N ALA A 157 8.23 14.82 11.81
CA ALA A 157 9.56 15.39 11.67
C ALA A 157 9.61 16.83 12.20
N ASP A 158 8.60 17.66 11.91
CA ASP A 158 8.43 18.99 12.48
C ASP A 158 8.17 18.90 13.98
N SER A 159 7.39 17.94 14.45
CA SER A 159 7.14 17.73 15.88
C SER A 159 8.35 17.14 16.61
N LEU A 160 9.30 16.50 15.92
CA LEU A 160 10.56 16.02 16.48
C LEU A 160 11.62 17.13 16.41
N ALA A 161 11.72 17.85 15.30
CA ALA A 161 12.56 19.03 15.14
C ALA A 161 12.17 20.12 16.14
N ASN A 162 10.86 20.32 16.36
CA ASN A 162 10.32 21.21 17.38
C ASN A 162 10.19 20.54 18.77
N GLY A 163 10.10 19.20 18.85
CA GLY A 163 9.87 18.45 20.12
C GLY A 163 11.14 18.01 20.84
N VAL A 164 12.30 18.05 20.17
CA VAL A 164 13.60 18.06 20.86
C VAL A 164 13.79 19.39 21.62
N TRP A 165 13.03 20.44 21.27
CA TRP A 165 13.09 21.77 21.88
C TRP A 165 11.69 22.35 22.17
N LEU A 166 11.08 21.91 23.28
CA LEU A 166 9.95 22.56 23.98
C LEU A 166 8.57 22.53 23.27
N LYS A 167 7.64 21.74 23.84
CA LYS A 167 6.43 22.23 24.54
C LYS A 167 5.63 21.02 25.04
N ASN A 168 5.34 21.02 26.35
CA ASN A 168 4.60 20.02 27.14
C ASN A 168 5.36 18.78 27.64
N PRO A 169 5.96 18.84 28.86
CA PRO A 169 6.42 17.65 29.58
C PRO A 169 5.28 16.75 30.11
N GLU A 170 4.02 17.20 30.03
CA GLU A 170 2.90 16.44 30.62
C GLU A 170 2.40 15.28 29.76
N PHE A 171 2.78 15.17 28.49
CA PHE A 171 2.04 14.32 27.55
C PHE A 171 2.52 12.87 27.40
N LEU A 172 3.54 12.38 28.13
CA LEU A 172 4.05 11.02 27.83
C LEU A 172 4.31 10.06 29.00
N ILE A 173 4.23 10.45 30.27
CA ILE A 173 4.52 9.50 31.39
C ILE A 173 3.53 9.59 32.57
N THR A 174 2.75 10.67 32.72
CA THR A 174 1.94 10.89 33.92
C THR A 174 0.65 10.07 34.03
N GLY A 175 0.31 9.23 33.05
CA GLY A 175 -1.01 8.57 32.99
C GLY A 175 -1.04 7.08 32.66
N LEU A 176 0.10 6.44 32.39
CA LEU A 176 0.12 5.01 32.11
C LEU A 176 0.87 4.31 33.24
N PRO A 177 0.23 3.43 34.03
CA PRO A 177 0.99 2.51 34.86
C PRO A 177 1.93 1.76 33.92
N LEU A 178 3.24 1.97 34.10
CA LEU A 178 4.22 1.16 33.38
C LEU A 178 3.97 -0.27 33.83
N GLU A 179 3.51 -1.10 32.91
CA GLU A 179 3.49 -2.54 33.11
C GLU A 179 4.86 -2.97 33.67
N PRO A 180 4.92 -3.84 34.70
CA PRO A 180 6.18 -4.20 35.36
C PRO A 180 7.30 -4.60 34.39
N GLU A 181 6.93 -5.20 33.24
CA GLU A 181 7.84 -5.61 32.17
C GLU A 181 8.52 -4.42 31.45
N LEU A 182 7.89 -3.25 31.44
CA LEU A 182 8.37 -2.04 30.76
C LEU A 182 9.12 -1.08 31.68
N TRP A 183 9.11 -1.32 32.99
CA TRP A 183 9.75 -0.45 33.98
C TRP A 183 11.24 -0.27 33.69
N LYS A 184 11.95 -1.39 33.47
CA LYS A 184 13.40 -1.40 33.21
C LYS A 184 13.76 -0.56 31.98
N SER A 185 13.07 -0.78 30.87
CA SER A 185 13.29 -0.03 29.63
C SER A 185 12.95 1.46 29.81
N GLY A 186 11.92 1.78 30.58
CA GLY A 186 11.54 3.15 30.93
C GLY A 186 12.65 3.88 31.70
N VAL A 187 13.21 3.23 32.73
CA VAL A 187 14.36 3.77 33.48
C VAL A 187 15.54 4.00 32.55
N LEU A 188 16.00 2.96 31.86
CA LEU A 188 17.19 3.03 30.99
C LEU A 188 17.06 4.14 29.95
N ALA A 189 15.89 4.26 29.29
CA ALA A 189 15.66 5.30 28.30
C ALA A 189 15.87 6.71 28.88
N LYS A 190 15.42 6.98 30.11
CA LYS A 190 15.56 8.29 30.75
C LYS A 190 16.96 8.60 31.24
N LEU A 191 17.66 7.60 31.78
CA LEU A 191 19.05 7.77 32.18
C LEU A 191 19.94 8.03 30.94
N ILE A 192 19.73 7.27 29.86
CA ILE A 192 20.45 7.47 28.59
C ILE A 192 20.11 8.82 27.95
N GLU A 193 18.85 9.26 28.01
CA GLU A 193 18.42 10.57 27.50
C GLU A 193 19.22 11.71 28.15
N PHE A 194 19.37 11.71 29.49
CA PHE A 194 20.18 12.72 30.16
C PHE A 194 21.67 12.56 29.85
N LYS A 195 22.20 11.32 29.85
CA LYS A 195 23.61 11.06 29.53
C LYS A 195 23.99 11.62 28.16
N MET A 196 23.17 11.38 27.14
CA MET A 196 23.38 11.92 25.80
C MET A 196 23.29 13.45 25.77
N LEU A 197 22.31 14.04 26.45
CA LEU A 197 22.17 15.49 26.57
C LEU A 197 23.41 16.13 27.20
N TRP A 198 23.91 15.57 28.30
CA TRP A 198 25.04 16.12 29.04
C TRP A 198 26.36 15.94 28.30
N THR A 199 26.66 14.72 27.86
CA THR A 199 27.97 14.37 27.30
C THR A 199 28.13 14.76 25.83
N SER A 200 27.07 14.60 25.03
CA SER A 200 27.15 14.79 23.57
C SER A 200 26.62 16.15 23.14
N VAL A 201 25.50 16.60 23.72
CA VAL A 201 24.87 17.87 23.30
C VAL A 201 25.50 19.06 24.02
N TYR A 202 25.65 19.00 25.35
CA TYR A 202 26.32 20.05 26.11
C TYR A 202 27.84 19.96 25.99
N GLY A 203 28.42 18.80 26.31
CA GLY A 203 29.85 18.50 26.08
C GLY A 203 30.82 19.45 26.77
N ARG A 204 30.41 20.08 27.89
CA ARG A 204 31.16 21.13 28.61
C ARG A 204 31.57 22.33 27.74
N GLU A 205 30.86 22.57 26.63
CA GLU A 205 31.13 23.73 25.80
C GLU A 205 30.54 24.99 26.47
N ARG A 206 31.38 25.72 27.21
CA ARG A 206 30.96 26.94 27.95
C ARG A 206 30.22 27.97 27.08
N LYS A 207 30.54 28.07 25.79
CA LYS A 207 29.81 28.92 24.83
C LYS A 207 28.32 28.57 24.68
N LYS A 208 27.92 27.36 25.06
CA LYS A 208 26.53 26.89 25.09
C LYS A 208 25.80 27.28 26.39
N LEU A 209 26.50 27.73 27.44
CA LEU A 209 25.88 28.23 28.68
C LEU A 209 25.30 29.64 28.55
N VAL A 210 24.63 29.90 27.43
CA VAL A 210 23.92 31.14 27.14
C VAL A 210 22.48 30.82 26.76
N ASN A 211 21.58 31.78 26.95
CA ASN A 211 20.19 31.60 26.50
C ASN A 211 20.11 31.58 24.96
N PRO A 212 19.21 30.77 24.37
CA PRO A 212 18.18 29.96 25.03
C PRO A 212 18.67 28.58 25.50
N PHE A 213 19.88 28.17 25.14
CA PHE A 213 20.36 26.81 25.38
C PHE A 213 20.44 26.47 26.86
N LEU A 214 21.02 27.35 27.68
CA LEU A 214 21.14 27.13 29.11
C LEU A 214 19.77 26.92 29.78
N ALA A 215 18.79 27.78 29.48
CA ALA A 215 17.43 27.64 29.98
C ALA A 215 16.83 26.28 29.59
N ASN A 216 17.11 25.81 28.38
CA ASN A 216 16.54 24.57 27.87
C ASN A 216 17.22 23.33 28.43
N LEU A 217 18.55 23.37 28.60
CA LEU A 217 19.28 22.34 29.32
C LEU A 217 18.74 22.20 30.75
N LYS A 218 18.61 23.32 31.48
CA LYS A 218 18.06 23.33 32.83
C LYS A 218 16.64 22.79 32.92
N ASN A 219 15.75 23.26 32.04
CA ASN A 219 14.36 22.80 32.00
C ASN A 219 14.29 21.30 31.69
N LYS A 220 15.09 20.83 30.74
CA LYS A 220 15.14 19.42 30.35
C LYS A 220 15.68 18.54 31.47
N SER A 221 16.72 18.97 32.19
CA SER A 221 17.21 18.27 33.38
C SER A 221 16.12 18.13 34.43
N ALA A 222 15.39 19.22 34.75
CA ALA A 222 14.30 19.16 35.73
C ALA A 222 13.17 18.20 35.29
N ILE A 223 12.79 18.23 34.00
CA ILE A 223 11.76 17.33 33.45
C ILE A 223 12.20 15.87 33.53
N ILE A 224 13.43 15.55 33.12
CA ILE A 224 13.95 14.17 33.20
C ILE A 224 13.99 13.74 34.66
N GLY A 225 14.42 14.61 35.58
CA GLY A 225 14.40 14.32 37.02
C GLY A 225 13.00 13.97 37.54
N SER A 226 11.97 14.75 37.19
CA SER A 226 10.58 14.42 37.56
C SER A 226 10.10 13.09 36.98
N GLN A 227 10.48 12.77 35.74
CA GLN A 227 10.10 11.51 35.09
C GLN A 227 10.79 10.32 35.75
N VAL A 228 12.09 10.42 36.06
CA VAL A 228 12.83 9.39 36.79
C VAL A 228 12.21 9.16 38.18
N LEU A 229 11.81 10.22 38.88
CA LEU A 229 11.14 10.11 40.19
C LEU A 229 9.81 9.36 40.11
N ILE A 230 8.98 9.66 39.09
CA ILE A 230 7.71 8.96 38.86
C ILE A 230 7.98 7.46 38.61
N ILE A 231 8.93 7.15 37.72
CA ILE A 231 9.29 5.76 37.41
C ILE A 231 9.81 5.03 38.67
N ALA A 232 10.66 5.67 39.47
CA ALA A 232 11.16 5.11 40.72
C ALA A 232 10.03 4.82 41.71
N SER A 233 9.02 5.70 41.80
CA SER A 233 7.86 5.50 42.67
C SER A 233 6.94 4.34 42.25
N SER A 234 6.98 3.96 40.97
CA SER A 234 6.24 2.84 40.41
C SER A 234 7.10 1.57 40.27
N ALA A 235 8.21 1.46 41.01
CA ALA A 235 9.08 0.29 40.96
C ALA A 235 8.32 -0.98 41.40
N PRO A 236 8.37 -2.06 40.59
CA PRO A 236 7.81 -3.35 40.99
C PRO A 236 8.50 -3.91 42.24
N SER A 237 7.80 -4.76 43.00
CA SER A 237 8.29 -5.29 44.29
C SER A 237 9.53 -6.18 44.20
N ASN A 238 9.90 -6.64 43.01
CA ASN A 238 11.11 -7.43 42.75
C ASN A 238 12.36 -6.55 42.47
N VAL A 239 12.21 -5.22 42.45
CA VAL A 239 13.32 -4.28 42.29
C VAL A 239 13.98 -4.01 43.65
N PRO A 240 15.31 -4.12 43.79
CA PRO A 240 16.02 -3.80 45.03
C PRO A 240 15.80 -2.35 45.47
N SER A 241 15.63 -2.12 46.77
CA SER A 241 15.44 -0.77 47.32
C SER A 241 16.63 0.15 47.05
N GLU A 242 17.85 -0.41 47.04
CA GLU A 242 19.08 0.32 46.70
C GLU A 242 19.00 0.95 45.31
N LEU A 243 18.45 0.23 44.32
CA LEU A 243 18.29 0.76 42.97
C LEU A 243 17.26 1.90 42.93
N THR A 244 16.15 1.76 43.67
CA THR A 244 15.16 2.83 43.78
C THR A 244 15.74 4.07 44.45
N ASP A 245 16.59 3.90 45.47
CA ASP A 245 17.26 5.00 46.16
C ASP A 245 18.22 5.75 45.23
N HIS A 246 19.00 5.03 44.41
CA HIS A 246 19.86 5.64 43.38
C HIS A 246 19.05 6.46 42.36
N LEU A 247 17.90 5.92 41.89
CA LEU A 247 17.04 6.64 40.96
C LEU A 247 16.45 7.92 41.58
N VAL A 248 16.06 7.86 42.86
CA VAL A 248 15.58 9.03 43.60
C VAL A 248 16.71 10.06 43.75
N GLU A 249 17.94 9.63 44.08
CA GLU A 249 19.09 10.53 44.18
C GLU A 249 19.37 11.24 42.84
N ILE A 250 19.36 10.49 41.73
CA ILE A 250 19.52 11.03 40.37
C ILE A 250 18.42 12.06 40.09
N ALA A 251 17.17 11.74 40.39
CA ALA A 251 16.03 12.63 40.16
C ALA A 251 16.16 13.95 40.94
N VAL A 252 16.57 13.88 42.20
CA VAL A 252 16.78 15.06 43.05
C VAL A 252 17.89 15.94 42.46
N LYS A 253 19.06 15.36 42.14
CA LYS A 253 20.18 16.12 41.58
C LYS A 253 19.87 16.73 40.22
N LEU A 254 19.11 16.04 39.38
CA LEU A 254 18.61 16.60 38.11
C LEU A 254 17.70 17.80 38.33
N SER A 255 16.84 17.75 39.36
CA SER A 255 16.02 18.90 39.75
C SER A 255 16.86 20.06 40.29
N GLU A 256 17.93 19.78 41.05
CA GLU A 256 18.87 20.79 41.53
C GLU A 256 19.61 21.46 40.36
N LEU A 257 20.12 20.66 39.43
CA LEU A 257 20.77 21.11 38.20
C LEU A 257 19.84 22.02 37.38
N GLY A 258 18.56 21.64 37.24
CA GLY A 258 17.56 22.46 36.57
C GLY A 258 17.26 23.79 37.27
N ARG A 259 17.55 23.91 38.57
CA ARG A 259 17.35 25.14 39.36
C ARG A 259 18.64 25.95 39.56
N ALA A 260 19.79 25.47 39.09
CA ALA A 260 21.08 26.11 39.26
C ALA A 260 21.08 27.57 38.77
N ARG A 261 21.72 28.46 39.54
CA ARG A 261 21.81 29.90 39.22
C ARG A 261 23.25 30.25 38.90
N PHE A 262 23.42 31.11 37.90
CA PHE A 262 24.72 31.60 37.46
C PHE A 262 24.88 33.04 37.94
N TYR A 263 26.02 33.32 38.57
CA TYR A 263 26.35 34.63 39.14
C TYR A 263 27.62 35.16 38.47
N MET A 264 27.89 36.46 38.60
CA MET A 264 29.20 37.03 38.22
C MET A 264 30.24 36.69 39.29
N ASP A 265 30.60 35.41 39.40
CA ASP A 265 31.41 34.86 40.49
C ASP A 265 32.75 34.26 40.05
N GLY A 266 33.23 34.63 38.85
CA GLY A 266 34.50 34.16 38.31
C GLY A 266 34.48 32.66 38.01
N ASP A 267 33.47 32.21 37.27
CA ASP A 267 33.23 30.83 36.85
C ASP A 267 32.89 29.82 37.97
N LYS A 268 32.81 30.23 39.24
CA LYS A 268 32.49 29.31 40.34
C LYS A 268 31.14 28.63 40.15
N SER A 269 30.11 29.40 39.79
CA SER A 269 28.77 28.87 39.52
C SER A 269 28.72 27.94 38.30
N VAL A 270 29.55 28.20 37.29
CA VAL A 270 29.70 27.34 36.10
C VAL A 270 30.39 26.03 36.45
N ASN A 271 31.49 26.09 37.18
CA ASN A 271 32.23 24.89 37.59
C ASN A 271 31.36 24.00 38.50
N ALA A 272 30.63 24.59 39.45
CA ALA A 272 29.70 23.85 40.30
C ALA A 272 28.54 23.20 39.50
N PHE A 273 28.07 23.86 38.44
CA PHE A 273 27.07 23.30 37.53
C PHE A 273 27.63 22.10 36.75
N ASP A 274 28.85 22.23 36.23
CA ASP A 274 29.53 21.16 35.51
C ASP A 274 29.80 19.95 36.42
N GLU A 275 30.36 20.19 37.60
CA GLU A 275 30.62 19.16 38.63
C GLU A 275 29.35 18.42 39.04
N LEU A 276 28.24 19.14 39.23
CA LEU A 276 26.96 18.52 39.57
C LEU A 276 26.46 17.60 38.45
N GLY A 277 26.50 18.06 37.20
CA GLY A 277 26.05 17.23 36.08
C GLY A 277 26.97 16.04 35.83
N ASP A 278 28.28 16.18 36.00
CA ASP A 278 29.22 15.06 35.91
C ASP A 278 28.97 14.01 36.99
N ARG A 279 28.69 14.44 38.22
CA ARG A 279 28.31 13.53 39.30
C ARG A 279 27.01 12.79 39.00
N ILE A 280 26.04 13.45 38.35
CA ILE A 280 24.82 12.79 37.88
C ILE A 280 25.14 11.72 36.83
N ILE A 281 26.09 11.97 35.92
CA ILE A 281 26.53 10.96 34.94
C ILE A 281 27.17 9.76 35.63
N SER A 282 28.04 9.96 36.62
CA SER A 282 28.63 8.84 37.37
C SER A 282 27.56 7.98 38.04
N LEU A 283 26.58 8.60 38.72
CA LEU A 283 25.46 7.88 39.33
C LEU A 283 24.60 7.13 38.29
N ILE A 284 24.37 7.74 37.14
CA ILE A 284 23.66 7.10 36.02
C ILE A 284 24.40 5.86 35.54
N ASP A 285 25.71 5.94 35.37
CA ASP A 285 26.51 4.82 34.88
C ASP A 285 26.51 3.65 35.86
N GLU A 286 26.69 3.94 37.16
CA GLU A 286 26.56 2.93 38.24
C GLU A 286 25.16 2.30 38.27
N THR A 287 24.11 3.11 38.09
CA THR A 287 22.71 2.63 38.09
C THR A 287 22.41 1.74 36.88
N ILE A 288 22.91 2.10 35.69
CA ILE A 288 22.75 1.28 34.48
C ILE A 288 23.45 -0.07 34.65
N GLU A 289 24.66 -0.09 35.21
CA GLU A 289 25.39 -1.33 35.47
C GLU A 289 24.62 -2.25 36.43
N GLN A 290 24.07 -1.72 37.53
CA GLN A 290 23.24 -2.49 38.45
C GLN A 290 22.00 -3.09 37.77
N ILE A 291 21.34 -2.33 36.89
CA ILE A 291 20.18 -2.77 36.12
C ILE A 291 20.53 -3.90 35.14
N GLU A 292 21.71 -3.85 34.54
CA GLU A 292 22.19 -4.88 33.61
C GLU A 292 22.60 -6.18 34.33
N VAL A 293 23.28 -6.07 35.48
CA VAL A 293 23.67 -7.22 36.32
C VAL A 293 22.46 -7.98 36.84
N GLN A 294 21.41 -7.28 37.28
CA GLN A 294 20.14 -7.91 37.68
C GLN A 294 19.49 -8.66 36.50
N SER A 295 19.65 -8.10 35.29
CA SER A 295 19.33 -8.72 33.98
C SER A 295 19.87 -10.14 33.82
N ALA A 296 21.18 -10.26 33.99
CA ALA A 296 21.90 -11.51 33.78
C ALA A 296 21.66 -12.55 34.89
N ALA A 297 21.27 -12.11 36.10
CA ALA A 297 20.98 -13.00 37.21
C ALA A 297 19.61 -13.69 37.09
N SER A 298 18.60 -13.00 36.55
CA SER A 298 17.26 -13.57 36.33
C SER A 298 17.21 -14.57 35.18
N ASP A 299 18.06 -14.43 34.15
CA ASP A 299 18.08 -15.32 32.99
C ASP A 299 18.83 -16.65 33.26
N ASN A 300 19.70 -16.70 34.28
CA ASN A 300 20.46 -17.89 34.66
C ASN A 300 19.79 -18.76 35.74
N SER A 301 18.57 -18.40 36.17
CA SER A 301 17.81 -19.12 37.21
C SER A 301 16.51 -19.77 36.69
N GLY A 302 16.35 -19.86 35.36
CA GLY A 302 15.26 -20.56 34.65
C GLY A 302 15.67 -21.92 34.09
#